data_AF-A0A8B2NFP8-F1
#
_entry.id   AF-A0A8B2NFP8-F1
#
_cell.length_a   1.000
_cell.length_b   1.000
_cell.length_c   1.000
_cell.angle_alpha   90.00
_cell.angle_beta   90.00
_cell.angle_gamma   90.00
#
_symmetry.space_group_name_H-M   'P 1'
#
loop_
_entity.id
_entity.type
_entity.pdbx_description
1 polymer ?
#
loop_
_entity_poly.entity_id
_entity_poly.type
_entity_poly.pdbx_seq_one_letter_code
_entity_poly.pdbx_strand_id
1 'polypeptide(L)'
;MPGTKRTSATGLHKRSVTLHGHATSVALEPAFWDALQLWAHEEGVSLAALIASIDRRREDGSLASALRLAVLAYAFAREPSR
;
A
#
# COMPACT_ATOMS: atom_id res chain seq x y z
N MET A 1 21.09 29.09 13.30
CA MET A 1 19.65 28.87 13.03
C MET A 1 19.53 27.72 12.05
N PRO A 2 19.29 26.47 12.48
CA PRO A 2 19.16 25.36 11.53
C PRO A 2 17.78 25.48 10.85
N GLY A 3 17.80 25.64 9.53
CA GLY A 3 16.60 25.72 8.73
C GLY A 3 15.81 24.41 8.81
N THR A 4 14.53 24.53 9.18
CA THR A 4 13.51 23.53 8.89
C THR A 4 13.58 23.20 7.40
N LYS A 5 14.13 22.03 7.07
CA LYS A 5 13.96 21.43 5.75
C LYS A 5 12.47 21.13 5.62
N ARG A 6 11.75 21.96 4.86
CA ARG A 6 10.41 21.63 4.40
C ARG A 6 10.52 20.33 3.61
N THR A 7 10.04 19.22 4.16
CA THR A 7 9.90 17.94 3.47
C THR A 7 9.03 18.18 2.25
N SER A 8 9.59 18.10 1.06
CA SER A 8 8.83 18.14 -0.19
C SER A 8 7.87 16.95 -0.22
N ALA A 9 6.58 17.23 -0.21
CA ALA A 9 5.48 16.26 -0.24
C ALA A 9 5.27 15.57 -1.62
N THR A 10 6.34 15.19 -2.32
CA THR A 10 6.24 14.66 -3.70
C THR A 10 7.15 13.45 -3.92
N GLY A 11 6.69 12.26 -3.56
CA GLY A 11 7.42 11.03 -3.89
C GLY A 11 6.55 9.81 -3.93
N LEU A 12 5.39 9.85 -4.61
CA LEU A 12 4.67 8.61 -4.89
C LEU A 12 5.59 7.71 -5.73
N HIS A 13 5.93 6.54 -5.20
CA HIS A 13 6.70 5.53 -5.90
C HIS A 13 5.76 4.71 -6.76
N LYS A 14 5.98 4.77 -8.08
CA LYS A 14 5.24 3.98 -9.04
C LYS A 14 5.83 2.58 -9.14
N ARG A 15 5.01 1.55 -8.95
CA ARG A 15 5.36 0.15 -9.22
C ARG A 15 4.36 -0.45 -10.19
N SER A 16 4.86 -1.30 -11.08
CA SER A 16 4.02 -2.10 -11.97
C SER A 16 3.79 -3.46 -11.34
N VAL A 17 2.53 -3.87 -11.23
CA VAL A 17 2.13 -5.14 -10.63
C VAL A 17 1.23 -5.86 -11.63
N THR A 18 1.52 -7.13 -11.92
CA THR A 18 0.67 -7.93 -12.80
C THR A 18 -0.57 -8.40 -12.04
N LEU A 19 -1.73 -7.87 -12.42
CA LEU A 19 -3.04 -8.19 -11.83
C LEU A 19 -3.97 -8.68 -12.94
N HIS A 20 -4.68 -9.78 -12.71
CA HIS A 20 -5.65 -10.33 -13.67
C HIS A 20 -5.10 -10.55 -15.10
N GLY A 21 -3.79 -10.85 -15.22
CA GLY A 21 -3.14 -11.05 -16.53
C GLY A 21 -2.66 -9.77 -17.23
N HIS A 22 -2.84 -8.59 -16.61
CA HIS A 22 -2.41 -7.31 -17.16
C HIS A 22 -1.55 -6.51 -16.18
N ALA A 23 -0.59 -5.74 -16.70
CA ALA A 23 0.28 -4.89 -15.89
C ALA A 23 -0.49 -3.65 -15.40
N THR A 24 -0.68 -3.55 -14.10
CA THR A 24 -1.31 -2.41 -13.45
C THR A 24 -0.26 -1.55 -12.76
N SER A 25 -0.20 -0.28 -13.16
CA SER A 25 0.71 0.70 -12.58
C SER A 25 0.07 1.42 -11.41
N VAL A 26 0.68 1.34 -10.23
CA VAL A 26 0.19 1.98 -9.01
C VAL A 26 1.26 2.90 -8.44
N ALA A 27 0.88 4.12 -8.06
CA ALA A 27 1.74 5.07 -7.37
C ALA A 27 1.27 5.20 -5.91
N LEU A 28 2.17 4.91 -4.96
CA LEU A 28 1.93 4.99 -3.51
C LEU A 28 3.13 5.60 -2.78
N GLU A 29 2.89 6.17 -1.61
CA GLU A 29 3.93 6.67 -0.73
C GLU A 29 4.81 5.49 -0.27
N PRO A 30 6.14 5.69 -0.10
CA PRO A 30 7.07 4.62 0.29
C PRO A 30 6.62 3.84 1.54
N ALA A 31 6.09 4.55 2.55
CA ALA A 31 5.59 3.93 3.77
C ALA A 31 4.47 2.91 3.54
N PHE A 32 3.58 3.14 2.55
CA PHE A 32 2.55 2.16 2.21
C PHE A 32 3.14 0.96 1.49
N TRP A 33 4.16 1.14 0.64
CA TRP A 33 4.86 0.02 0.03
C TRP A 33 5.56 -0.86 1.05
N ASP A 34 6.16 -0.26 2.08
CA ASP A 34 6.84 -1.00 3.14
C ASP A 34 5.83 -1.75 4.02
N ALA A 35 4.71 -1.11 4.37
CA ALA A 35 3.63 -1.74 5.11
C ALA A 35 2.98 -2.91 4.35
N LEU A 36 2.75 -2.77 3.03
CA LEU A 36 2.24 -3.87 2.20
C LEU A 36 3.23 -5.03 2.11
N GLN A 37 4.54 -4.75 2.06
CA GLN A 37 5.57 -5.79 2.07
C GLN A 37 5.61 -6.53 3.40
N LEU A 38 5.55 -5.80 4.51
CA LEU A 38 5.48 -6.39 5.85
C LEU A 38 4.24 -7.28 5.99
N TRP A 39 3.07 -6.77 5.60
CA TRP A 39 1.83 -7.53 5.65
C TRP A 39 1.90 -8.80 4.78
N ALA A 40 2.39 -8.69 3.54
CA ALA A 40 2.55 -9.85 2.66
C ALA A 40 3.49 -10.91 3.26
N HIS A 41 4.60 -10.47 3.87
CA HIS A 41 5.55 -11.34 4.55
C HIS A 41 4.90 -12.06 5.75
N GLU A 42 4.14 -11.36 6.58
CA GLU A 42 3.45 -11.95 7.73
C GLU A 42 2.38 -12.98 7.34
N GLU A 43 1.66 -12.74 6.24
CA GLU A 43 0.67 -13.68 5.69
C GLU A 43 1.32 -14.82 4.88
N GLY A 44 2.63 -14.79 4.67
CA GLY A 44 3.34 -15.80 3.86
C GLY A 44 2.96 -15.78 2.38
N VAL A 45 2.48 -14.66 1.85
CA VAL A 45 2.06 -14.50 0.45
C VAL A 45 2.96 -13.52 -0.30
N SER A 46 2.96 -13.56 -1.63
CA SER A 46 3.68 -12.55 -2.42
C SER A 46 2.96 -11.20 -2.37
N LEU A 47 3.73 -10.11 -2.48
CA LEU A 47 3.17 -8.74 -2.56
C LEU A 47 2.13 -8.63 -3.69
N ALA A 48 2.38 -9.25 -4.84
CA ALA A 48 1.44 -9.27 -5.95
C ALA A 48 0.13 -10.01 -5.61
N ALA A 49 0.22 -11.14 -4.87
CA ALA A 49 -0.96 -11.89 -4.43
C ALA A 49 -1.79 -11.09 -3.41
N LEU A 50 -1.13 -10.40 -2.47
CA LEU A 50 -1.80 -9.50 -1.52
C LEU A 50 -2.53 -8.37 -2.26
N ILE A 51 -1.83 -7.69 -3.17
CA ILE A 51 -2.42 -6.59 -3.97
C ILE A 51 -3.59 -7.11 -4.82
N ALA A 52 -3.47 -8.29 -5.44
CA ALA A 52 -4.56 -8.89 -6.21
C ALA A 52 -5.77 -9.25 -5.33
N SER A 53 -5.55 -9.68 -4.08
CA SER A 53 -6.63 -9.92 -3.12
C SER A 53 -7.37 -8.63 -2.77
N ILE A 54 -6.64 -7.55 -2.51
CA ILE A 54 -7.21 -6.22 -2.24
C ILE A 54 -7.93 -5.68 -3.49
N ASP A 55 -7.35 -5.85 -4.67
CA ASP A 55 -7.91 -5.45 -5.97
C ASP A 55 -9.26 -6.13 -6.24
N ARG A 56 -9.42 -7.41 -5.89
CA ARG A 56 -10.70 -8.14 -6.03
C ARG A 56 -11.76 -7.75 -5.01
N ARG A 57 -11.36 -7.25 -3.84
CA ARG A 57 -12.27 -6.89 -2.73
C ARG A 57 -12.67 -5.42 -2.74
N ARG A 58 -12.05 -4.58 -3.57
CA ARG A 58 -12.46 -3.18 -3.69
C ARG A 58 -13.85 -3.14 -4.34
N GLU A 59 -14.73 -2.32 -3.80
CA GLU A 59 -16.05 -2.08 -4.39
C GLU A 59 -15.97 -0.95 -5.42
N ASP A 60 -15.35 0.19 -5.07
CA ASP A 60 -15.19 1.34 -5.95
C ASP A 60 -13.85 2.07 -5.72
N GLY A 61 -13.43 2.84 -6.72
CA GLY A 61 -12.28 3.74 -6.64
C GLY A 61 -10.95 3.17 -7.15
N SER A 62 -9.88 3.98 -7.05
CA SER A 62 -8.56 3.60 -7.56
C SER A 62 -7.90 2.51 -6.72
N LEU A 63 -7.09 1.65 -7.35
CA LEU A 63 -6.29 0.66 -6.63
C LEU A 63 -5.38 1.31 -5.57
N ALA A 64 -4.84 2.49 -5.85
CA ALA A 64 -4.01 3.22 -4.90
C ALA A 64 -4.80 3.60 -3.64
N SER A 65 -6.04 4.06 -3.79
CA SER A 65 -6.91 4.37 -2.64
C SER A 65 -7.25 3.11 -1.84
N ALA A 66 -7.61 2.02 -2.54
CA ALA A 66 -7.93 0.74 -1.90
C ALA A 66 -6.74 0.20 -1.09
N LEU A 67 -5.52 0.28 -1.63
CA LEU A 67 -4.30 -0.17 -0.94
C LEU A 67 -4.01 0.66 0.32
N ARG A 68 -4.17 1.98 0.26
CA ARG A 68 -3.98 2.85 1.45
C ARG A 68 -4.96 2.51 2.56
N LEU A 69 -6.24 2.34 2.22
CA LEU A 69 -7.29 1.99 3.19
C LEU A 69 -7.07 0.58 3.77
N ALA A 70 -6.66 -0.38 2.94
CA ALA A 70 -6.36 -1.74 3.39
C ALA A 70 -5.18 -1.74 4.39
N VAL A 71 -4.10 -1.03 4.09
CA VAL A 71 -2.97 -0.87 5.03
C VAL A 71 -3.40 -0.18 6.33
N LEU A 72 -4.24 0.86 6.24
CA LEU A 72 -4.74 1.56 7.42
C LEU A 72 -5.58 0.63 8.31
N ALA A 73 -6.48 -0.15 7.71
CA ALA A 73 -7.29 -1.14 8.42
C ALA A 73 -6.43 -2.24 9.05
N TYR A 74 -5.42 -2.72 8.33
CA TYR A 74 -4.44 -3.68 8.84
C TYR A 74 -3.66 -3.12 10.04
N ALA A 75 -3.22 -1.86 9.98
CA ALA A 75 -2.53 -1.21 11.10
C ALA A 75 -3.43 -1.07 12.33
N PHE A 76 -4.69 -0.67 12.15
CA PHE A 76 -5.65 -0.58 13.27
C PHE A 76 -6.01 -1.93 13.87
N ALA A 77 -6.11 -3.00 13.06
CA ALA A 77 -6.41 -4.34 13.58
C ALA A 77 -5.29 -4.91 14.47
N ARG A 78 -4.06 -4.39 14.32
CA ARG A 78 -2.89 -4.77 15.12
C ARG A 78 -2.74 -4.00 16.43
N GLU A 79 -3.46 -2.90 16.58
CA GLU A 79 -3.55 -2.14 17.82
C GLU A 79 -4.81 -2.62 18.56
N PRO A 80 -4.74 -3.71 19.37
CA PRO A 80 -5.81 -3.97 20.31
C PRO A 80 -5.89 -2.76 21.24
N SER A 81 -7.08 -2.17 21.31
CA SER A 81 -7.45 -1.01 22.12
C SER A 81 -6.55 -0.83 23.33
N ARG A 82 -5.74 0.24 23.33
CA ARG A 82 -4.98 0.68 24.51
C ARG A 82 -5.86 1.50 25.44
#